data_AF-A0A2V2XKE5-F1
#
_entry.id   AF-A0A2V2XKE5-F1
#
_cell.length_a   1.000
_cell.length_b   1.000
_cell.length_c   1.000
_cell.angle_alpha   90.00
_cell.angle_beta   90.00
_cell.angle_gamma   90.00
#
_symmetry.space_group_name_H-M   'P 1'
#
loop_
_entity.id
_entity.type
_entity.pdbx_description
1 polymer ?
#
loop_
_entity_poly.entity_id
_entity_poly.type
_entity_poly.pdbx_seq_one_letter_code
_entity_poly.pdbx_strand_id
1 'polypeptide(L)'
;MRSGLVRSRPTEVGQPREPSNGVCGCVRDYIFHQMLDAVHGLSNVFFCDAHAASALSCSLRLHELMEHGVTLLEDPMTPRQPIMSSPAPYFFAVEDASVSRVAEDWIAKVPYRDAHIFALGCTPHRSPQQLPRVRIAPRAMRSKDSMLDFAAPEVLVFHLSMQNEFPQLLSPPN
;
A
#
# COMPACT_ATOMS: atom_id res chain seq x y z
N MET A 1 38.09 36.52 6.22
CA MET A 1 37.39 35.53 7.06
C MET A 1 36.19 36.19 7.73
N ARG A 2 34.97 35.91 7.26
CA ARG A 2 33.72 36.25 7.95
C ARG A 2 32.80 35.05 7.82
N SER A 3 32.68 34.32 8.92
CA SER A 3 31.84 33.13 9.06
C SER A 3 30.37 33.57 9.11
N GLY A 4 29.60 33.19 8.09
CA GLY A 4 28.15 33.37 8.06
C GLY A 4 27.49 32.32 8.93
N LEU A 5 26.88 32.75 10.04
CA LEU A 5 26.06 31.92 10.91
C LEU A 5 24.80 31.49 10.14
N VAL A 6 24.77 30.25 9.66
CA VAL A 6 23.56 29.65 9.06
C VAL A 6 22.56 29.42 10.18
N ARG A 7 21.52 30.26 10.23
CA ARG A 7 20.33 30.05 11.07
C ARG A 7 19.62 28.79 10.57
N SER A 8 19.75 27.68 11.29
CA SER A 8 18.90 26.50 11.11
C SER A 8 17.44 26.89 11.36
N ARG A 9 16.56 26.59 10.40
CA ARG A 9 15.10 26.73 10.55
C ARG A 9 14.65 25.89 11.75
N PRO A 10 13.69 26.38 12.57
CA PRO A 10 13.14 25.55 13.64
C PRO A 10 12.39 24.38 13.01
N THR A 11 12.73 23.18 13.45
CA THR A 11 11.97 21.96 13.24
C THR A 11 10.53 22.23 13.66
N GLU A 12 9.58 22.14 12.73
CA GLU A 12 8.16 22.16 13.04
C GLU A 12 7.90 21.02 14.04
N VAL A 13 7.68 21.42 15.29
CA VAL A 13 7.13 20.54 16.31
C VAL A 13 5.73 20.22 15.83
N GLY A 14 5.58 19.05 15.21
CA GLY A 14 4.30 18.56 14.73
C GLY A 14 3.26 18.67 15.83
N GLN A 15 2.12 19.27 15.50
CA GLN A 15 0.99 19.35 16.41
C GLN A 15 0.67 17.96 17.00
N PRO A 16 0.13 17.87 18.23
CA PRO A 16 -0.29 16.60 18.78
C PRO A 16 -1.26 15.95 17.80
N ARG A 17 -0.89 14.80 17.23
CA ARG A 17 -1.80 14.01 16.42
C ARG A 17 -3.02 13.69 17.28
N GLU A 18 -4.20 13.96 16.76
CA GLU A 18 -5.44 13.52 17.39
C GLU A 18 -5.35 12.01 17.65
N PRO A 19 -5.88 11.53 18.79
CA PRO A 19 -5.84 10.11 19.09
C PRO A 19 -6.54 9.33 17.97
N SER A 20 -5.82 8.35 17.43
CA SER A 20 -6.20 7.54 16.27
C SER A 20 -7.39 6.59 16.53
N ASN A 21 -8.22 6.83 17.55
CA ASN A 21 -9.37 5.98 17.90
C ASN A 21 -9.05 4.46 17.87
N GLY A 22 -7.94 4.08 18.48
CA GLY A 22 -7.50 2.69 18.62
C GLY A 22 -6.79 2.09 17.40
N VAL A 23 -6.73 0.77 17.30
CA VAL A 23 -6.01 0.04 16.24
C VAL A 23 -6.61 0.33 14.87
N CYS A 24 -7.94 0.35 14.77
CA CYS A 24 -8.64 0.63 13.51
C CYS A 24 -8.25 2.01 12.94
N GLY A 25 -8.28 3.08 13.75
CA GLY A 25 -7.85 4.38 13.23
C GLY A 25 -6.33 4.53 13.12
N CYS A 26 -5.50 3.77 13.86
CA CYS A 26 -4.07 3.68 13.56
C CYS A 26 -3.81 3.13 12.14
N VAL A 27 -4.53 2.07 11.75
CA VAL A 27 -4.46 1.49 10.41
C VAL A 27 -4.94 2.51 9.37
N ARG A 28 -6.07 3.18 9.65
CA ARG A 28 -6.62 4.25 8.81
C ARG A 28 -5.60 5.37 8.57
N ASP A 29 -5.05 5.94 9.64
CA ASP A 29 -4.08 7.04 9.59
C ASP A 29 -2.80 6.62 8.87
N TYR A 30 -2.36 5.36 9.07
CA TYR A 30 -1.24 4.80 8.34
C TYR A 30 -1.51 4.78 6.83
N ILE A 31 -2.67 4.27 6.39
CA ILE A 31 -3.00 4.15 4.97
C ILE A 31 -3.07 5.53 4.32
N PHE A 32 -3.74 6.50 4.95
CA PHE A 32 -3.79 7.86 4.42
C PHE A 32 -2.38 8.47 4.30
N HIS A 33 -1.64 8.50 5.40
CA HIS A 33 -0.35 9.19 5.43
C HIS A 33 0.77 8.52 4.64
N GLN A 34 0.80 7.19 4.64
CA GLN A 34 1.89 6.45 4.01
C GLN A 34 1.61 6.14 2.54
N MET A 35 0.34 5.92 2.19
CA MET A 35 -0.06 5.43 0.89
C MET A 35 -0.77 6.50 0.06
N LEU A 36 -1.86 7.09 0.56
CA LEU A 36 -2.74 7.95 -0.24
C LEU A 36 -2.20 9.38 -0.39
N ASP A 37 -1.60 9.95 0.65
CA ASP A 37 -0.93 11.27 0.59
C ASP A 37 0.18 11.30 -0.47
N ALA A 38 0.75 10.13 -0.81
CA ALA A 38 1.75 10.00 -1.87
C ALA A 38 1.21 10.34 -3.27
N VAL A 39 -0.09 10.14 -3.47
CA VAL A 39 -0.77 10.17 -4.77
C VAL A 39 -2.02 11.06 -4.75
N HIS A 40 -2.20 11.86 -3.69
CA HIS A 40 -3.40 12.67 -3.46
C HIS A 40 -3.70 13.59 -4.65
N GLY A 41 -4.88 13.41 -5.24
CA GLY A 41 -5.33 14.15 -6.43
C GLY A 41 -4.54 13.86 -7.71
N LEU A 42 -3.55 12.97 -7.68
CA LEU A 42 -2.74 12.59 -8.83
C LEU A 42 -3.26 11.31 -9.48
N SER A 43 -3.79 10.37 -8.68
CA SER A 43 -4.40 9.14 -9.16
C SER A 43 -5.85 9.03 -8.72
N ASN A 44 -6.71 8.69 -9.68
CA ASN A 44 -8.11 8.40 -9.46
C ASN A 44 -8.39 6.89 -9.28
N VAL A 45 -7.39 6.03 -9.51
CA VAL A 45 -7.48 4.57 -9.41
C VAL A 45 -6.51 4.06 -8.36
N PHE A 46 -6.98 3.21 -7.46
CA PHE A 46 -6.17 2.51 -6.47
C PHE A 46 -6.25 1.01 -6.68
N PHE A 47 -5.12 0.39 -6.99
CA PHE A 47 -5.07 -1.03 -7.33
C PHE A 47 -4.92 -1.86 -6.07
N CYS A 48 -5.90 -2.72 -5.80
CA CYS A 48 -5.96 -3.50 -4.58
C CYS A 48 -6.41 -4.93 -4.88
N ASP A 49 -5.60 -5.94 -4.52
CA ASP A 49 -6.05 -7.32 -4.61
C ASP A 49 -7.11 -7.65 -3.55
N ALA A 50 -7.74 -8.82 -3.66
CA ALA A 50 -8.84 -9.21 -2.77
C ALA A 50 -8.43 -9.25 -1.28
N HIS A 51 -7.20 -9.69 -0.98
CA HIS A 51 -6.71 -9.81 0.39
C HIS A 51 -6.45 -8.43 0.99
N ALA A 52 -5.75 -7.57 0.27
CA ALA A 52 -5.52 -6.20 0.66
C ALA A 52 -6.85 -5.42 0.77
N ALA A 53 -7.83 -5.67 -0.11
CA ALA A 53 -9.13 -5.01 -0.08
C ALA A 53 -9.92 -5.41 1.17
N SER A 54 -9.81 -6.68 1.60
CA SER A 54 -10.40 -7.13 2.87
C SER A 54 -9.79 -6.39 4.06
N ALA A 55 -8.46 -6.22 4.10
CA ALA A 55 -7.78 -5.46 5.15
C ALA A 55 -8.22 -3.97 5.15
N LEU A 56 -8.30 -3.33 3.98
CA LEU A 56 -8.80 -1.95 3.85
C LEU A 56 -10.23 -1.81 4.36
N SER A 57 -11.11 -2.76 4.01
CA SER A 57 -12.55 -2.68 4.29
C SER A 57 -12.89 -2.64 5.79
N CYS A 58 -11.95 -3.08 6.63
CA CYS A 58 -12.11 -3.06 8.09
C CYS A 58 -11.86 -1.67 8.70
N SER A 59 -11.08 -0.81 8.05
CA SER A 59 -10.64 0.48 8.62
C SER A 59 -10.96 1.69 7.77
N LEU A 60 -11.46 1.48 6.55
CA LEU A 60 -11.76 2.53 5.59
C LEU A 60 -13.09 2.29 4.88
N ARG A 61 -13.85 3.37 4.71
CA ARG A 61 -15.03 3.42 3.84
C ARG A 61 -14.63 4.01 2.49
N LEU A 62 -15.34 3.59 1.44
CA LEU A 62 -15.06 4.06 0.08
C LEU A 62 -15.12 5.59 -0.06
N HIS A 63 -16.04 6.26 0.64
CA HIS A 63 -16.15 7.73 0.56
C HIS A 63 -14.91 8.44 1.13
N GLU A 64 -14.24 7.87 2.13
CA GLU A 64 -13.01 8.45 2.71
C GLU A 64 -11.86 8.39 1.68
N LEU A 65 -11.83 7.35 0.83
CA LEU A 65 -10.90 7.25 -0.30
C LEU A 65 -11.21 8.30 -1.38
N MET A 66 -12.49 8.53 -1.66
CA MET A 66 -12.95 9.52 -2.63
C MET A 66 -12.58 10.95 -2.22
N GLU A 67 -12.64 11.26 -0.92
CA GLU A 67 -12.17 12.55 -0.38
C GLU A 67 -10.68 12.79 -0.64
N HIS A 68 -9.89 11.73 -0.82
CA HIS A 68 -8.47 11.80 -1.18
C HIS A 68 -8.19 11.69 -2.69
N GLY A 69 -9.25 11.75 -3.51
CA GLY A 69 -9.18 11.73 -4.98
C GLY A 69 -9.25 10.34 -5.61
N VAL A 70 -9.30 9.26 -4.82
CA VAL A 70 -9.46 7.89 -5.35
C VAL A 70 -10.92 7.62 -5.62
N THR A 71 -11.29 7.53 -6.90
CA THR A 71 -12.67 7.26 -7.33
C THR A 71 -12.94 5.80 -7.65
N LEU A 72 -11.88 5.00 -7.83
CA LEU A 72 -11.99 3.62 -8.27
C LEU A 72 -10.98 2.73 -7.54
N LEU A 73 -11.48 1.58 -7.05
CA LEU A 73 -10.66 0.45 -6.62
C LEU A 73 -10.70 -0.62 -7.70
N GLU A 74 -9.54 -1.02 -8.21
CA GLU A 74 -9.43 -2.08 -9.22
C GLU A 74 -8.56 -3.22 -8.70
N ASP A 75 -8.94 -4.46 -9.03
CA ASP A 75 -8.12 -5.63 -8.77
C ASP A 75 -6.95 -5.66 -9.77
N PRO A 76 -5.68 -5.80 -9.32
CA PRO A 76 -4.56 -5.99 -10.21
C PRO A 76 -4.73 -7.11 -11.24
N MET A 77 -5.53 -8.13 -10.93
CA MET A 77 -5.77 -9.29 -11.77
C MET A 77 -6.71 -9.02 -12.95
N THR A 78 -7.45 -7.90 -12.96
CA THR A 78 -8.34 -7.56 -14.07
C THR A 78 -7.59 -6.86 -15.20
N PRO A 79 -7.92 -7.16 -16.46
CA PRO A 79 -7.40 -6.40 -17.60
C PRO A 79 -7.83 -4.93 -17.51
N ARG A 80 -6.86 -4.02 -17.66
CA ARG A 80 -7.07 -2.58 -17.48
C ARG A 80 -6.48 -1.73 -18.59
N GLN A 81 -7.06 -0.54 -18.78
CA GLN A 81 -6.57 0.42 -19.76
C GLN A 81 -5.45 1.28 -19.17
N PRO A 82 -4.31 1.44 -19.88
CA PRO A 82 -3.23 2.34 -19.46
C PRO A 82 -3.67 3.79 -19.30
N ILE A 83 -3.22 4.44 -18.21
CA ILE A 83 -3.40 5.88 -17.96
C ILE A 83 -2.01 6.50 -17.79
N MET A 84 -1.36 6.79 -18.91
CA MET A 84 0.07 7.16 -18.95
C MET A 84 0.44 8.42 -18.16
N SER A 85 -0.52 9.31 -17.89
CA SER A 85 -0.34 10.55 -17.12
C SER A 85 -0.52 10.37 -15.61
N SER A 86 -1.14 9.28 -15.16
CA SER A 86 -1.49 9.02 -13.76
C SER A 86 -0.42 8.14 -13.10
N PRO A 87 -0.09 8.35 -11.81
CA PRO A 87 0.63 7.36 -11.03
C PRO A 87 -0.27 6.16 -10.72
N ALA A 88 0.35 4.99 -10.52
CA ALA A 88 -0.34 3.75 -10.16
C ALA A 88 0.03 3.31 -8.74
N PRO A 89 -0.83 3.56 -7.75
CA PRO A 89 -0.69 2.99 -6.42
C PRO A 89 -1.22 1.55 -6.40
N TYR A 90 -0.35 0.61 -6.04
CA TYR A 90 -0.63 -0.81 -5.89
C TYR A 90 -0.54 -1.21 -4.41
N PHE A 91 -1.57 -1.86 -3.90
CA PHE A 91 -1.61 -2.46 -2.57
C PHE A 91 -2.03 -3.93 -2.66
N PHE A 92 -1.13 -4.85 -2.38
CA PHE A 92 -1.39 -6.28 -2.64
C PHE A 92 -0.59 -7.19 -1.72
N ALA A 93 -1.07 -8.41 -1.52
CA ALA A 93 -0.33 -9.48 -0.88
C ALA A 93 0.81 -9.94 -1.80
N VAL A 94 2.01 -10.15 -1.26
CA VAL A 94 3.21 -10.48 -2.06
C VAL A 94 3.24 -11.95 -2.45
N GLU A 95 2.22 -12.35 -3.20
CA GLU A 95 2.06 -13.66 -3.82
C GLU A 95 2.59 -13.63 -5.25
N ASP A 96 3.07 -14.79 -5.73
CA ASP A 96 3.65 -14.90 -7.08
C ASP A 96 2.68 -14.42 -8.17
N ALA A 97 1.38 -14.67 -8.02
CA ALA A 97 0.35 -14.24 -8.98
C ALA A 97 0.22 -12.70 -9.04
N SER A 98 0.08 -12.04 -7.88
CA SER A 98 -0.04 -10.59 -7.79
C SER A 98 1.23 -9.88 -8.26
N VAL A 99 2.40 -10.39 -7.85
CA VAL A 99 3.71 -9.86 -8.29
C VAL A 99 3.88 -10.00 -9.80
N SER A 100 3.58 -11.17 -10.36
CA SER A 100 3.70 -11.41 -11.81
C SER A 100 2.79 -10.49 -12.59
N ARG A 101 1.54 -10.32 -12.14
CA ARG A 101 0.57 -9.44 -12.81
C ARG A 101 0.98 -7.97 -12.75
N VAL A 102 1.44 -7.49 -11.60
CA VAL A 102 1.99 -6.14 -11.47
C VAL A 102 3.25 -5.99 -12.33
N ALA A 103 4.08 -7.02 -12.47
CA ALA A 103 5.22 -6.95 -13.38
C ALA A 103 4.77 -6.86 -14.86
N GLU A 104 3.81 -7.69 -15.29
CA GLU A 104 3.29 -7.76 -16.65
C GLU A 104 2.80 -6.42 -17.20
N ASP A 105 2.11 -5.63 -16.37
CA ASP A 105 1.69 -4.26 -16.67
C ASP A 105 2.84 -3.42 -17.28
N TRP A 106 4.07 -3.63 -16.80
CA TRP A 106 5.24 -2.81 -17.09
C TRP A 106 6.23 -3.47 -18.06
N ILE A 107 5.98 -4.69 -18.55
CA ILE A 107 6.89 -5.40 -19.46
C ILE A 107 6.87 -4.78 -20.86
N ALA A 108 5.69 -4.69 -21.47
CA ALA A 108 5.56 -4.36 -22.89
C ALA A 108 5.36 -2.85 -23.15
N LYS A 109 4.75 -2.12 -22.20
CA LYS A 109 4.42 -0.70 -22.31
C LYS A 109 4.76 0.01 -21.00
N VAL A 110 4.72 1.34 -21.03
CA VAL A 110 4.74 2.18 -19.81
C VAL A 110 3.28 2.55 -19.53
N PRO A 111 2.55 1.77 -18.73
CA PRO A 111 1.10 1.92 -18.60
C PRO A 111 0.71 3.16 -17.78
N TYR A 112 1.60 3.60 -16.90
CA TYR A 112 1.40 4.69 -15.94
C TYR A 112 2.65 5.57 -15.86
N ARG A 113 2.50 6.77 -15.31
CA ARG A 113 3.61 7.72 -15.16
C ARG A 113 4.71 7.15 -14.26
N ASP A 114 4.31 6.63 -13.11
CA ASP A 114 5.15 6.04 -12.08
C ASP A 114 4.36 5.04 -11.22
N ALA A 115 5.06 4.26 -10.41
CA ALA A 115 4.49 3.21 -9.56
C ALA A 115 4.72 3.50 -8.08
N HIS A 116 3.68 3.30 -7.27
CA HIS A 116 3.76 3.29 -5.81
C HIS A 116 3.35 1.90 -5.32
N ILE A 117 4.30 1.12 -4.82
CA ILE A 117 4.12 -0.28 -4.46
C ILE A 117 4.05 -0.41 -2.94
N PHE A 118 2.93 -0.93 -2.45
CA PHE A 118 2.71 -1.21 -1.05
C PHE A 118 2.42 -2.70 -0.91
N ALA A 119 3.36 -3.44 -0.34
CA ALA A 119 3.11 -4.81 0.04
C ALA A 119 2.22 -4.82 1.29
N LEU A 120 1.22 -5.69 1.31
CA LEU A 120 0.34 -5.85 2.46
C LEU A 120 1.13 -6.32 3.68
N GLY A 121 1.82 -7.45 3.55
CA GLY A 121 2.67 -8.05 4.57
C GLY A 121 4.17 -7.82 4.32
N CYS A 122 4.99 -8.66 4.93
CA CYS A 122 6.42 -8.72 4.62
C CYS A 122 6.64 -9.25 3.20
N THR A 123 7.51 -8.61 2.43
CA THR A 123 8.00 -9.20 1.18
C THR A 123 8.94 -10.37 1.52
N PRO A 124 8.62 -11.63 1.16
CA PRO A 124 9.54 -12.74 1.41
C PRO A 124 10.87 -12.49 0.69
N HIS A 125 12.00 -12.84 1.31
CA HIS A 125 13.33 -12.63 0.72
C HIS A 125 13.51 -13.24 -0.68
N ARG A 126 12.66 -14.19 -1.07
CA ARG A 126 12.71 -14.89 -2.37
C ARG A 126 11.77 -14.31 -3.45
N SER A 127 10.73 -13.55 -3.10
CA SER A 127 9.68 -13.16 -4.06
C SER A 127 9.94 -11.88 -4.88
N PRO A 128 10.78 -10.90 -4.51
CA PRO A 128 10.90 -9.68 -5.31
C PRO A 128 12.05 -9.77 -6.33
N GLN A 129 12.40 -10.95 -6.85
CA GLN A 129 13.38 -10.99 -7.95
C GLN A 129 12.76 -10.51 -9.28
N GLN A 130 11.43 -10.48 -9.41
CA GLN A 130 10.75 -10.12 -10.66
C GLN A 130 10.55 -8.61 -10.81
N LEU A 131 10.04 -7.89 -9.79
CA LEU A 131 9.78 -6.45 -9.89
C LEU A 131 11.02 -5.60 -10.24
N PRO A 132 12.20 -5.80 -9.63
CA PRO A 132 13.41 -5.04 -9.97
C PRO A 132 13.91 -5.30 -11.40
N ARG A 133 13.52 -6.41 -12.02
CA ARG A 133 13.94 -6.80 -13.37
C ARG A 133 13.07 -6.19 -14.47
N VAL A 134 11.96 -5.55 -14.12
CA VAL A 134 11.02 -4.96 -15.08
C VAL A 134 11.16 -3.43 -15.11
N ARG A 135 10.61 -2.78 -16.15
CA ARG A 135 10.59 -1.31 -16.31
C ARG A 135 9.91 -0.55 -15.16
N ILE A 136 9.34 -1.26 -14.19
CA ILE A 136 8.80 -0.68 -12.97
C ILE A 136 9.90 -0.12 -12.06
N ALA A 137 11.08 -0.75 -11.98
CA ALA A 137 12.16 -0.34 -11.07
C ALA A 137 12.60 1.14 -11.24
N PRO A 138 12.90 1.65 -12.46
CA PRO A 138 13.23 3.06 -12.65
C PRO A 138 12.06 4.02 -12.44
N ARG A 139 10.83 3.50 -12.27
CA ARG A 139 9.59 4.27 -12.10
C ARG A 139 8.94 4.05 -10.73
N ALA A 140 9.52 3.23 -9.88
CA ALA A 140 9.04 2.97 -8.53
C ALA A 140 9.39 4.17 -7.64
N MET A 141 8.40 5.01 -7.33
CA MET A 141 8.58 6.19 -6.48
C MET A 141 8.51 5.86 -5.00
N ARG A 142 7.67 4.88 -4.63
CA ARG A 142 7.61 4.30 -3.29
C ARG A 142 7.50 2.78 -3.41
N SER A 143 8.25 2.07 -2.58
CA SER A 143 8.13 0.63 -2.38
C SER A 143 8.25 0.37 -0.89
N LYS A 144 7.22 -0.23 -0.27
CA LYS A 144 7.18 -0.42 1.18
C LYS A 144 6.39 -1.66 1.57
N ASP A 145 6.90 -2.38 2.56
CA ASP A 145 6.15 -3.38 3.31
C ASP A 145 5.28 -2.68 4.35
N SER A 146 3.96 -2.83 4.22
CA SER A 146 3.00 -2.08 5.04
C SER A 146 2.77 -2.70 6.41
N MET A 147 3.06 -4.00 6.56
CA MET A 147 2.83 -4.77 7.79
C MET A 147 1.36 -4.70 8.24
N LEU A 148 0.44 -4.67 7.27
CA LEU A 148 -1.02 -4.60 7.46
C LEU A 148 -1.71 -5.93 7.13
N ASP A 149 -0.99 -7.05 7.21
CA ASP A 149 -1.55 -8.38 6.98
C ASP A 149 -2.32 -8.89 8.22
N PHE A 150 -3.37 -8.12 8.56
CA PHE A 150 -4.32 -8.38 9.62
C PHE A 150 -5.57 -7.53 9.39
N ALA A 151 -6.67 -7.86 10.07
CA ALA A 151 -7.87 -7.05 10.07
C ALA A 151 -8.00 -6.31 11.39
N ALA A 152 -8.45 -5.04 11.34
CA ALA A 152 -8.79 -4.25 12.52
C ALA A 152 -10.27 -3.80 12.45
N PRO A 153 -11.23 -4.73 12.67
CA PRO A 153 -12.66 -4.46 12.46
C PRO A 153 -13.26 -3.51 13.49
N GLU A 154 -12.65 -3.36 14.66
CA GLU A 154 -13.13 -2.48 15.73
C GLU A 154 -11.98 -1.65 16.32
N VAL A 155 -12.33 -0.63 17.11
CA VAL A 155 -11.40 0.30 17.77
C VAL A 155 -10.27 -0.45 18.48
N LEU A 156 -10.56 -1.51 19.22
CA LEU A 156 -9.57 -2.23 20.05
C LEU A 156 -9.44 -3.71 19.69
N VAL A 157 -9.96 -4.14 18.54
CA VAL A 157 -9.95 -5.54 18.11
C VAL A 157 -9.19 -5.67 16.80
N PHE A 158 -8.26 -6.61 16.75
CA PHE A 158 -7.62 -7.05 15.52
C PHE A 158 -7.53 -8.57 15.48
N HIS A 159 -7.44 -9.13 14.27
CA HIS A 159 -7.18 -10.55 14.07
C HIS A 159 -6.29 -10.78 12.85
N LEU A 160 -5.51 -11.85 12.88
CA LEU A 160 -4.56 -12.21 11.82
C LEU A 160 -5.19 -12.92 10.63
N SER A 161 -6.52 -13.11 10.62
CA SER A 161 -7.25 -13.75 9.53
C SER A 161 -6.80 -15.19 9.22
N MET A 162 -6.16 -15.86 10.18
CA MET A 162 -5.60 -17.23 10.08
C MET A 162 -6.64 -18.35 10.13
N GLN A 163 -7.89 -18.11 9.69
CA GLN A 163 -8.98 -19.09 9.81
C GLN A 163 -8.65 -20.41 9.09
N ASN A 164 -7.92 -20.33 7.98
CA ASN A 164 -7.51 -21.49 7.18
C ASN A 164 -6.21 -22.16 7.66
N GLU A 165 -5.43 -21.46 8.49
CA GLU A 165 -4.13 -21.94 8.98
C GLU A 165 -4.25 -22.58 10.37
N PHE A 166 -5.29 -22.23 11.12
CA PHE A 166 -5.53 -22.78 12.45
C PHE A 166 -5.59 -24.32 12.48
N PRO A 167 -6.25 -25.01 11.53
CA PRO A 167 -6.19 -26.46 11.47
C PRO A 167 -4.78 -27.01 11.26
N GLN A 168 -3.93 -26.32 10.49
CA GLN A 168 -2.55 -26.72 10.22
C GLN A 168 -1.69 -26.56 11.48
N LEU A 169 -1.93 -25.50 12.26
CA LEU A 169 -1.23 -25.24 13.53
C LEU A 169 -1.57 -26.29 14.60
N LEU A 170 -2.79 -26.80 14.60
CA LEU A 170 -3.25 -27.84 15.53
C LEU A 170 -2.98 -29.26 15.03
N SER A 171 -2.58 -29.42 13.77
CA SER A 171 -2.24 -30.72 13.20
C SER A 171 -0.94 -31.23 13.83
N PRO A 172 -0.83 -32.53 14.14
CA PRO A 172 0.42 -33.09 14.63
C PRO A 172 1.53 -32.89 13.59
N PRO A 173 2.79 -32.68 14.02
CA PRO A 173 3.91 -32.59 13.10
C PRO A 173 4.08 -33.91 12.33
N ASN A 174 4.24 -33.81 11.00
CA ASN A 174 4.58 -34.93 10.13
C ASN A 174 6.02 -35.40 10.39
#